data_AF-A0A2W4HU20-F1
#
_entry.id   AF-A0A2W4HU20-F1
#
_cell.length_a   1.000
_cell.length_b   1.000
_cell.length_c   1.000
_cell.angle_alpha   90.00
_cell.angle_beta   90.00
_cell.angle_gamma   90.00
#
_symmetry.space_group_name_H-M   'P 1'
#
loop_
_entity.id
_entity.type
_entity.pdbx_description
1 polymer ?
#
loop_
_entity_poly.entity_id
_entity_poly.type
_entity_poly.pdbx_seq_one_letter_code
_entity_poly.pdbx_strand_id
1 'polypeptide(L)'
;MTERAEETKEEATKDMPLNPEQSISPKVNAANKMDKPIPTAWGYRGFVLVSCTFVIFELIFVTLYSSTSWFSTDIRYFGIPVVIVLLPIAHQILLSFERKILLKVASPLRNGLPLILYWNWIKLDETALSIGLRKVAYSAIDELNLTIWGNLHIRTRALRTGVEKRSEAQISIDDASVSAVSSESEPTDLIFKLPLGVVSPQFQKLLIETVENANPHVEINKRLRKRLLQQDVSTTQMVGVMGAAFLLIVLLDLGQASYTSLDVLKNYYLADLNARKHEMADAERYLEAGDKLITGALPMSWIKTKFFDEGNGAAGVKVARAEALWQLGRREEAVAECRNALKLSPKGFRINLRMARMLTAMGSPKEAKAEIEQAMEANKDSFLPNEYMMALELETSGKLEAQKLYETYLKELDEEVFGEEPVWPPGGERMIHNVWFREDLTFLFQRLFKQLGRS
;
A
#
# COMPACT_ATOMS: atom_id res chain seq x y z
N MET A 1 -1.63 47.17 -43.19
CA MET A 1 -1.15 48.42 -43.83
C MET A 1 -0.98 49.43 -42.71
N THR A 2 0.16 49.98 -42.36
CA THR A 2 1.56 49.99 -42.86
C THR A 2 2.27 50.83 -41.78
N GLU A 3 3.25 50.30 -41.06
CA GLU A 3 4.69 50.45 -41.32
C GLU A 3 5.35 51.63 -40.57
N ARG A 4 6.59 51.37 -40.13
CA ARG A 4 7.69 52.30 -39.80
C ARG A 4 7.72 53.03 -38.45
N ALA A 5 8.63 52.53 -37.61
CA ALA A 5 9.62 53.38 -36.95
C ALA A 5 10.95 52.61 -36.86
N GLU A 6 11.76 52.72 -37.92
CA GLU A 6 13.19 52.40 -37.91
C GLU A 6 13.98 53.70 -37.68
N GLU A 7 14.95 53.59 -36.77
CA GLU A 7 16.30 54.17 -36.82
C GLU A 7 16.50 55.68 -36.95
N THR A 8 17.21 56.23 -35.96
CA THR A 8 18.40 57.07 -36.25
C THR A 8 19.39 56.99 -35.08
N LYS A 9 20.57 56.48 -35.41
CA LYS A 9 21.83 56.51 -34.65
C LYS A 9 22.55 57.85 -34.86
N GLU A 10 23.35 58.26 -33.88
CA GLU A 10 24.72 58.83 -33.97
C GLU A 10 25.12 59.23 -32.53
N GLU A 11 26.06 58.62 -31.80
CA GLU A 11 27.49 58.28 -32.03
C GLU A 11 28.46 59.44 -31.69
N ALA A 12 29.64 59.07 -31.17
CA ALA A 12 30.83 59.85 -30.75
C ALA A 12 30.87 60.32 -29.25
N THR A 13 31.58 59.70 -28.29
CA THR A 13 33.00 59.24 -28.08
C THR A 13 33.73 60.09 -27.03
N LYS A 14 34.26 59.46 -25.95
CA LYS A 14 35.67 59.58 -25.49
C LYS A 14 36.01 58.77 -24.22
N ASP A 15 36.86 57.76 -24.42
CA ASP A 15 38.14 57.42 -23.73
C ASP A 15 38.26 57.23 -22.18
N MET A 16 38.36 55.93 -21.80
CA MET A 16 39.32 55.23 -20.88
C MET A 16 39.55 55.68 -19.41
N PRO A 17 39.97 54.77 -18.48
CA PRO A 17 40.66 53.49 -18.69
C PRO A 17 40.02 52.22 -18.09
N LEU A 18 40.45 51.08 -18.64
CA LEU A 18 40.22 49.72 -18.15
C LEU A 18 40.74 49.55 -16.70
N ASN A 19 39.91 49.00 -15.82
CA ASN A 19 40.34 48.45 -14.53
C ASN A 19 40.32 46.90 -14.61
N PRO A 20 41.46 46.21 -14.49
CA PRO A 20 41.55 44.77 -14.69
C PRO A 20 41.42 44.02 -13.36
N GLU A 21 40.24 44.00 -12.74
CA GLU A 21 39.98 43.13 -11.58
C GLU A 21 38.53 42.62 -11.55
N GLN A 22 38.10 41.91 -12.60
CA GLN A 22 36.88 41.09 -12.55
C GLN A 22 37.06 39.77 -13.30
N SER A 23 38.01 38.95 -12.87
CA SER A 23 38.10 37.55 -13.30
C SER A 23 38.80 36.65 -12.28
N ILE A 24 38.21 36.42 -11.10
CA ILE A 24 38.70 35.35 -10.19
C ILE A 24 37.52 34.62 -9.51
N SER A 25 37.14 33.48 -10.10
CA SER A 25 36.59 32.24 -9.53
C SER A 25 35.45 32.27 -8.48
N PRO A 26 34.40 31.44 -8.61
CA PRO A 26 33.68 30.92 -7.46
C PRO A 26 34.46 29.74 -6.88
N LYS A 27 35.64 29.99 -6.29
CA LYS A 27 36.16 29.12 -5.21
C LYS A 27 35.32 29.40 -3.97
N VAL A 28 34.05 29.02 -4.03
CA VAL A 28 33.15 29.03 -2.88
C VAL A 28 33.58 27.87 -1.98
N ASN A 29 34.37 28.18 -0.94
CA ASN A 29 34.45 27.48 0.34
C ASN A 29 34.08 25.97 0.31
N ALA A 30 34.88 25.14 -0.36
CA ALA A 30 34.71 23.68 -0.35
C ALA A 30 34.96 23.08 1.06
N ALA A 31 35.83 23.71 1.85
CA ALA A 31 36.20 23.25 3.20
C ALA A 31 35.03 23.29 4.21
N ASN A 32 34.09 24.24 4.08
CA ASN A 32 32.96 24.37 5.03
C ASN A 32 31.75 23.47 4.69
N LYS A 33 31.80 22.75 3.56
CA LYS A 33 30.76 21.80 3.12
C LYS A 33 31.11 20.32 3.39
N MET A 34 32.38 20.01 3.63
CA MET A 34 32.89 18.64 3.79
C MET A 34 32.63 18.01 5.17
N ASP A 35 31.91 18.66 6.08
CA ASP A 35 31.54 18.07 7.38
C ASP A 35 30.02 17.96 7.59
N LYS A 36 29.22 18.38 6.60
CA LYS A 36 27.77 18.32 6.68
C LYS A 36 27.24 17.11 5.91
N PRO A 37 26.27 16.38 6.47
CA PRO A 37 25.65 15.26 5.77
C PRO A 37 24.99 15.75 4.47
N ILE A 38 25.12 14.95 3.42
CA ILE A 38 24.48 15.20 2.13
C ILE A 38 22.97 14.98 2.29
N PRO A 39 22.15 15.99 2.00
CA PRO A 39 20.71 15.86 2.03
C PRO A 39 20.22 14.98 0.87
N THR A 40 19.24 14.13 1.15
CA THR A 40 18.42 13.48 0.10
C THR A 40 17.61 14.51 -0.69
N ALA A 41 17.15 14.13 -1.88
CA ALA A 41 16.33 14.97 -2.75
C ALA A 41 14.95 15.27 -2.14
N TRP A 42 14.43 16.48 -2.37
CA TRP A 42 13.14 16.94 -1.83
C TRP A 42 11.97 16.04 -2.18
N GLY A 43 11.84 15.63 -3.46
CA GLY A 43 10.79 14.71 -3.89
C GLY A 43 10.84 13.39 -3.10
N TYR A 44 12.02 12.78 -2.99
CA TYR A 44 12.22 11.54 -2.24
C TYR A 44 11.82 11.69 -0.76
N ARG A 45 12.21 12.79 -0.11
CA ARG A 45 11.80 13.09 1.28
C ARG A 45 10.29 13.14 1.41
N GLY A 46 9.62 13.80 0.47
CA GLY A 46 8.16 13.87 0.42
C GLY A 46 7.54 12.48 0.28
N PHE A 47 8.04 11.65 -0.64
CA PHE A 47 7.58 10.26 -0.79
C PHE A 47 7.72 9.47 0.51
N VAL A 48 8.92 9.43 1.11
CA VAL A 48 9.16 8.68 2.35
C VAL A 48 8.30 9.19 3.51
N LEU A 49 8.13 10.51 3.62
CA LEU A 49 7.30 11.12 4.65
C LEU A 49 5.82 10.71 4.49
N VAL A 50 5.27 10.83 3.28
CA VAL A 50 3.87 10.46 3.00
C VAL A 50 3.67 8.97 3.21
N SER A 51 4.59 8.11 2.76
CA SER A 51 4.51 6.66 2.98
C SER A 51 4.56 6.28 4.46
N CYS A 52 5.43 6.90 5.26
CA CYS A 52 5.48 6.66 6.70
C CYS A 52 4.21 7.16 7.40
N THR A 53 3.70 8.33 6.98
CA THR A 53 2.45 8.90 7.51
C THR A 53 1.26 7.98 7.22
N PHE A 54 1.19 7.41 6.02
CA PHE A 54 0.16 6.44 5.63
C PHE A 54 0.13 5.21 6.56
N VAL A 55 1.29 4.62 6.88
CA VAL A 55 1.35 3.47 7.79
C VAL A 55 0.85 3.82 9.20
N ILE A 56 1.24 4.99 9.72
CA ILE A 56 0.77 5.44 11.04
C ILE A 56 -0.74 5.70 11.02
N PHE A 57 -1.22 6.32 9.94
CA PHE A 57 -2.64 6.54 9.70
C PHE A 57 -3.43 5.22 9.71
N GLU A 58 -2.96 4.19 8.99
CA GLU A 58 -3.62 2.88 8.96
C GLU A 58 -3.73 2.25 10.36
N LEU A 59 -2.67 2.32 11.17
CA LEU A 59 -2.68 1.79 12.54
C LEU A 59 -3.74 2.49 13.42
N ILE A 60 -3.85 3.81 13.30
CA ILE A 60 -4.87 4.60 14.02
C ILE A 60 -6.26 4.26 13.49
N PHE A 61 -6.41 4.16 12.17
CA PHE A 61 -7.68 3.83 11.53
C PHE A 61 -8.19 2.45 11.95
N VAL A 62 -7.33 1.43 11.98
CA VAL A 62 -7.71 0.08 12.45
C VAL A 62 -8.13 0.09 13.92
N THR A 63 -7.48 0.90 14.75
CA THR A 63 -7.86 1.08 16.16
C THR A 63 -9.25 1.72 16.30
N LEU A 64 -9.57 2.70 15.46
CA LEU A 64 -10.91 3.29 15.41
C LEU A 64 -11.94 2.30 14.87
N TYR A 65 -11.62 1.58 13.79
CA TYR A 65 -12.50 0.59 13.18
C TYR A 65 -12.88 -0.54 14.15
N SER A 66 -11.96 -0.90 15.05
CA SER A 66 -12.15 -1.98 16.03
C SER A 66 -12.71 -1.53 17.39
N SER A 67 -13.05 -0.25 17.55
CA SER A 67 -13.56 0.30 18.82
C SER A 67 -14.84 1.11 18.63
N THR A 68 -15.62 1.24 19.70
CA THR A 68 -16.88 2.03 19.72
C THR A 68 -16.76 3.32 20.54
N SER A 69 -15.61 3.57 21.19
CA SER A 69 -15.40 4.71 22.09
C SER A 69 -15.63 6.08 21.45
N TRP A 70 -15.57 6.17 20.12
CA TRP A 70 -15.75 7.40 19.35
C TRP A 70 -17.19 7.62 18.87
N PHE A 71 -18.14 6.72 19.15
CA PHE A 71 -19.50 6.80 18.60
C PHE A 71 -20.25 8.08 18.97
N SER A 72 -19.96 8.65 20.15
CA SER A 72 -20.50 9.94 20.61
C SER A 72 -19.93 11.15 19.87
N THR A 73 -18.87 10.96 19.08
CA THR A 73 -18.13 12.03 18.41
C THR A 73 -18.39 12.03 16.91
N ASP A 74 -18.46 13.22 16.33
CA ASP A 74 -18.53 13.41 14.89
C ASP A 74 -17.12 13.41 14.28
N ILE A 75 -16.69 12.23 13.84
CA ILE A 75 -15.33 12.00 13.35
C ILE A 75 -15.16 12.44 11.89
N ARG A 76 -16.22 12.89 11.20
CA ARG A 76 -16.15 13.26 9.77
C ARG A 76 -15.16 14.40 9.52
N TYR A 77 -15.00 15.28 10.50
CA TYR A 77 -14.09 16.42 10.42
C TYR A 77 -12.64 16.06 10.76
N PHE A 78 -12.35 14.81 11.17
CA PHE A 78 -11.03 14.41 11.61
C PHE A 78 -10.13 13.94 10.47
N GLY A 79 -10.67 13.53 9.33
CA GLY A 79 -9.90 12.92 8.23
C GLY A 79 -8.67 13.74 7.82
N ILE A 80 -8.88 14.97 7.33
CA ILE A 80 -7.79 15.87 6.95
C ILE A 80 -6.92 16.30 8.15
N PRO A 81 -7.48 16.81 9.27
CA PRO A 81 -6.68 17.22 10.42
C PRO A 81 -5.78 16.13 11.00
N VAL A 82 -6.24 14.88 11.05
CA VAL A 82 -5.44 13.75 11.52
C VAL A 82 -4.21 13.57 10.62
N VAL A 83 -4.38 13.54 9.30
CA VAL A 83 -3.25 13.43 8.37
C VAL A 83 -2.25 14.58 8.57
N ILE A 84 -2.74 15.82 8.74
CA ILE A 84 -1.90 17.00 8.99
C ILE A 84 -1.10 16.85 10.29
N VAL A 85 -1.71 16.34 11.36
CA VAL A 85 -1.04 16.10 12.65
C VAL A 85 -0.05 14.94 12.58
N LEU A 86 -0.32 13.92 11.76
CA LEU A 86 0.56 12.77 11.62
C LEU A 86 1.83 13.08 10.82
N LEU A 87 1.81 14.04 9.89
CA LEU A 87 3.00 14.44 9.13
C LEU A 87 4.20 14.83 10.02
N PRO A 88 4.09 15.76 10.99
CA PRO A 88 5.21 16.09 11.87
C PRO A 88 5.61 14.91 12.77
N ILE A 89 4.67 14.06 13.18
CA ILE A 89 4.97 12.85 13.98
C ILE A 89 5.80 11.86 13.14
N ALA A 90 5.37 11.59 11.91
CA ALA A 90 6.11 10.75 10.96
C ALA A 90 7.50 11.33 10.68
N HIS A 91 7.62 12.65 10.51
CA HIS A 91 8.90 13.32 10.34
C HIS A 91 9.84 13.07 11.54
N GLN A 92 9.35 13.21 12.78
CA GLN A 92 10.15 12.95 13.99
C GLN A 92 10.56 11.47 14.13
N ILE A 93 9.66 10.55 13.76
CA ILE A 93 9.97 9.11 13.73
C ILE A 93 11.09 8.82 12.72
N LEU A 94 10.99 9.37 11.52
CA LEU A 94 12.00 9.20 10.47
C LEU A 94 13.36 9.79 10.89
N LEU A 95 13.38 10.97 11.50
CA LEU A 95 14.61 11.54 12.08
C LEU A 95 15.19 10.68 13.20
N SER A 96 14.34 10.01 13.97
CA SER A 96 14.77 9.11 15.04
C SER A 96 15.49 7.88 14.48
N PHE A 97 15.04 7.32 13.34
CA PHE A 97 15.73 6.22 12.66
C PHE A 97 17.16 6.55 12.19
N GLU A 98 17.51 7.83 12.07
CA GLU A 98 18.86 8.28 11.73
C GLU A 98 19.76 8.48 12.96
N ARG A 99 19.22 8.38 14.19
CA ARG A 99 20.01 8.50 15.41
C ARG A 99 20.96 7.31 15.57
N LYS A 100 22.20 7.59 15.96
CA LYS A 100 23.26 6.57 16.17
C LYS A 100 22.83 5.41 17.08
N ILE A 101 22.00 5.67 18.08
CA ILE A 101 21.50 4.65 19.02
C ILE A 101 20.65 3.62 18.27
N LEU A 102 19.66 4.07 17.48
CA LEU A 102 18.78 3.19 16.73
C LEU A 102 19.53 2.47 15.59
N LEU A 103 20.51 3.12 14.97
CA LEU A 103 21.41 2.46 14.01
C LEU A 103 22.23 1.33 14.64
N LYS A 104 22.67 1.49 15.90
CA LYS A 104 23.40 0.43 16.63
C LYS A 104 22.48 -0.73 16.98
N VAL A 105 21.27 -0.45 17.44
CA VAL A 105 20.27 -1.49 17.73
C VAL A 105 19.90 -2.27 16.46
N ALA A 106 19.74 -1.58 15.33
CA ALA A 106 19.42 -2.19 14.05
C ALA A 106 20.64 -2.78 13.31
N SER A 107 21.85 -2.66 13.86
CA SER A 107 23.07 -3.08 13.18
C SER A 107 23.09 -4.57 12.82
N PRO A 108 22.53 -5.51 13.60
CA PRO A 108 22.51 -6.93 13.23
C PRO A 108 21.70 -7.21 11.95
N LEU A 109 20.66 -6.41 11.65
CA LEU A 109 19.78 -6.65 10.50
C LEU A 109 20.36 -6.14 9.18
N ARG A 110 21.13 -5.04 9.23
CA ARG A 110 21.66 -4.35 8.04
C ARG A 110 23.16 -4.12 8.08
N ASN A 111 23.85 -4.86 8.94
CA ASN A 111 25.27 -4.76 9.19
C ASN A 111 25.76 -3.31 9.39
N GLY A 112 24.99 -2.47 10.09
CA GLY A 112 25.35 -1.06 10.37
C GLY A 112 24.94 -0.02 9.31
N LEU A 113 24.22 -0.41 8.25
CA LEU A 113 23.57 0.51 7.31
C LEU A 113 22.23 1.02 7.86
N PRO A 114 21.79 2.23 7.45
CA PRO A 114 20.48 2.75 7.83
C PRO A 114 19.33 1.88 7.32
N LEU A 115 18.28 1.75 8.15
CA LEU A 115 17.05 1.04 7.79
C LEU A 115 16.24 1.83 6.74
N ILE A 116 16.17 3.14 6.90
CA ILE A 116 15.45 4.07 6.03
C ILE A 116 16.40 5.22 5.69
N LEU A 117 16.39 5.65 4.44
CA LEU A 117 17.07 6.86 4.01
C LEU A 117 16.06 8.00 4.10
N TYR A 118 16.35 9.05 4.88
CA TYR A 118 15.41 10.15 4.99
C TYR A 118 16.06 11.51 4.81
N TRP A 119 16.88 11.97 5.75
CA TRP A 119 17.45 13.30 5.76
C TRP A 119 18.97 13.29 5.58
N ASN A 120 19.70 12.60 6.47
CA ASN A 120 21.15 12.72 6.64
C ASN A 120 21.83 11.34 6.67
N TRP A 121 21.94 10.70 5.52
CA TRP A 121 22.40 9.30 5.43
C TRP A 121 23.84 9.12 4.93
N ILE A 122 24.38 10.10 4.19
CA ILE A 122 25.77 10.13 3.70
C ILE A 122 26.48 11.33 4.30
N LYS A 123 27.66 11.12 4.89
CA LYS A 123 28.58 12.19 5.27
C LYS A 123 29.88 12.00 4.47
N LEU A 124 30.26 13.02 3.72
CA LEU A 124 31.61 13.12 3.19
C LEU A 124 32.48 13.67 4.30
N ASP A 125 33.67 13.12 4.51
CA ASP A 125 34.74 13.69 5.32
C ASP A 125 35.93 13.96 4.37
N GLU A 126 37.04 14.53 4.84
CA GLU A 126 38.21 14.81 3.98
C GLU A 126 38.86 13.54 3.40
N THR A 127 38.82 12.42 4.12
CA THR A 127 39.54 11.18 3.75
C THR A 127 38.64 9.98 3.53
N ALA A 128 37.35 10.08 3.83
CA ALA A 128 36.46 8.94 3.88
C ALA A 128 34.98 9.29 3.68
N LEU A 129 34.25 8.33 3.13
CA LEU A 129 32.80 8.31 3.02
C LEU A 129 32.19 7.60 4.23
N SER A 130 31.29 8.26 4.95
CA SER A 130 30.55 7.66 6.06
C SER A 130 29.07 7.46 5.71
N ILE A 131 28.54 6.26 5.98
CA ILE A 131 27.15 5.87 5.73
C ILE A 131 26.64 5.09 6.94
N GLY A 132 25.64 5.64 7.64
CA GLY A 132 25.17 5.08 8.91
C GLY A 132 26.30 4.95 9.94
N LEU A 133 26.61 3.72 10.36
CA LEU A 133 27.72 3.44 11.28
C LEU A 133 29.03 3.08 10.59
N ARG A 134 29.04 2.98 9.26
CA ARG A 134 30.22 2.55 8.51
C ARG A 134 30.96 3.73 7.92
N LYS A 135 32.29 3.59 7.84
CA LYS A 135 33.20 4.59 7.28
C LYS A 135 34.19 3.88 6.36
N VAL A 136 34.35 4.39 5.14
CA VAL A 136 35.19 3.82 4.09
C VAL A 136 36.13 4.90 3.58
N ALA A 137 37.43 4.65 3.68
CA ALA A 137 38.44 5.55 3.12
C ALA A 137 38.28 5.64 1.59
N TYR A 138 38.41 6.83 1.03
CA TYR A 138 38.31 7.00 -0.42
C TYR A 138 39.37 6.20 -1.18
N SER A 139 40.57 6.09 -0.60
CA SER A 139 41.69 5.29 -1.13
C SER A 139 41.40 3.79 -1.20
N ALA A 140 40.40 3.29 -0.47
CA ALA A 140 40.00 1.88 -0.51
C ALA A 140 38.91 1.61 -1.56
N ILE A 141 38.42 2.61 -2.28
CA ILE A 141 37.40 2.44 -3.31
C ILE A 141 38.09 2.24 -4.65
N ASP A 142 37.97 1.03 -5.21
CA ASP A 142 38.61 0.67 -6.47
C ASP A 142 37.65 0.77 -7.66
N GLU A 143 36.35 0.49 -7.45
CA GLU A 143 35.35 0.55 -8.52
C GLU A 143 34.04 1.22 -8.06
N LEU A 144 33.48 2.03 -8.96
CA LEU A 144 32.18 2.66 -8.85
C LEU A 144 31.30 2.28 -10.04
N ASN A 145 30.35 1.38 -9.79
CA ASN A 145 29.53 0.77 -10.83
C ASN A 145 28.05 1.14 -10.67
N LEU A 146 27.50 1.90 -11.61
CA LEU A 146 26.06 2.15 -11.66
C LEU A 146 25.34 0.98 -12.35
N THR A 147 24.43 0.33 -11.62
CA THR A 147 23.61 -0.79 -12.13
C THR A 147 22.49 -0.32 -13.06
N ILE A 148 21.87 -1.29 -13.75
CA ILE A 148 20.68 -1.03 -14.56
C ILE A 148 19.49 -0.49 -13.76
N TRP A 149 19.43 -0.87 -12.48
CA TRP A 149 18.39 -0.49 -11.53
C TRP A 149 18.66 0.86 -10.84
N GLY A 150 19.72 1.58 -11.22
CA GLY A 150 20.04 2.90 -10.66
C GLY A 150 20.73 2.88 -9.29
N ASN A 151 21.17 1.70 -8.82
CA ASN A 151 22.00 1.57 -7.62
C ASN A 151 23.48 1.74 -7.98
N LEU A 152 24.17 2.61 -7.26
CA LEU A 152 25.62 2.74 -7.24
C LEU A 152 26.21 1.65 -6.35
N HIS A 153 27.00 0.76 -6.96
CA HIS A 153 27.81 -0.22 -6.26
C HIS A 153 29.19 0.38 -6.00
N ILE A 154 29.57 0.42 -4.72
CA ILE A 154 30.93 0.80 -4.29
C ILE A 154 31.66 -0.51 -3.98
N ARG A 155 32.74 -0.80 -4.70
CA ARG A 155 33.52 -2.03 -4.54
C ARG A 155 34.98 -1.74 -4.18
N THR A 156 35.62 -2.72 -3.55
CA THR A 156 37.01 -2.65 -3.12
C THR A 156 37.72 -3.98 -3.33
N ARG A 157 39.02 -3.94 -3.58
CA ARG A 157 39.96 -5.08 -3.55
C ARG A 157 40.54 -5.30 -2.15
N ALA A 158 40.43 -4.31 -1.26
CA ALA A 158 41.03 -4.36 0.08
C ALA A 158 40.27 -5.25 1.08
N LEU A 159 38.97 -5.49 0.85
CA LEU A 159 38.21 -6.47 1.61
C LEU A 159 38.45 -7.85 0.98
N ARG A 160 39.04 -8.75 1.75
CA ARG A 160 39.16 -10.17 1.39
C ARG A 160 38.14 -10.94 2.21
N THR A 161 36.85 -10.82 1.87
CA THR A 161 35.84 -11.71 2.48
C THR A 161 35.93 -13.05 1.77
N GLY A 162 36.87 -13.89 2.21
CA GLY A 162 37.13 -15.20 1.63
C GLY A 162 35.90 -16.09 1.62
N VAL A 163 35.21 -16.12 0.49
CA VAL A 163 34.72 -17.35 -0.11
C VAL A 163 35.23 -17.30 -1.53
N GLU A 164 36.26 -18.09 -1.83
CA GLU A 164 36.55 -18.46 -3.21
C GLU A 164 35.26 -19.03 -3.79
N LYS A 165 34.51 -18.22 -4.55
CA LYS A 165 33.58 -18.77 -5.52
C LYS A 165 34.46 -19.49 -6.53
N ARG A 166 34.72 -20.78 -6.27
CA ARG A 166 35.14 -21.73 -7.30
C ARG A 166 34.19 -21.51 -8.46
N SER A 167 34.72 -20.86 -9.49
CA SER A 167 34.49 -21.18 -10.89
C SER A 167 33.34 -22.17 -11.08
N GLU A 168 32.17 -21.66 -11.42
CA GLU A 168 31.29 -22.40 -12.33
C GLU A 168 32.03 -22.43 -13.66
N ALA A 169 33.02 -23.33 -13.75
CA ALA A 169 33.54 -23.82 -15.00
C ALA A 169 32.39 -24.59 -15.65
N GLN A 170 31.58 -23.84 -16.38
CA GLN A 170 30.65 -24.38 -17.33
C GLN A 170 31.50 -25.14 -18.35
N ILE A 171 31.44 -26.47 -18.25
CA ILE A 171 31.99 -27.39 -19.23
C ILE A 171 31.25 -27.11 -20.54
N SER A 172 31.87 -26.31 -21.40
CA SER A 172 31.61 -26.32 -22.84
C SER A 172 32.94 -26.58 -23.52
N ILE A 173 33.14 -27.85 -23.85
CA ILE A 173 34.12 -28.29 -24.84
C ILE A 173 33.61 -27.72 -26.16
N ASP A 174 34.33 -26.75 -26.72
CA ASP A 174 34.70 -26.68 -28.14
C ASP A 174 35.38 -25.33 -28.45
N ASP A 175 36.31 -25.41 -29.40
CA ASP A 175 37.06 -24.34 -30.06
C ASP A 175 38.32 -23.78 -29.37
N ALA A 176 39.41 -24.48 -29.67
CA ALA A 176 40.76 -23.94 -29.69
C ALA A 176 40.90 -22.84 -30.75
N SER A 177 41.06 -21.59 -30.33
CA SER A 177 41.86 -20.61 -31.07
C SER A 177 42.40 -19.50 -30.16
N VAL A 178 43.57 -19.03 -30.54
CA VAL A 178 44.57 -18.31 -29.73
C VAL A 178 44.23 -16.81 -29.60
N SER A 179 44.71 -16.24 -28.48
CA SER A 179 45.00 -14.81 -28.20
C SER A 179 43.85 -13.88 -27.76
N ALA A 180 43.82 -13.56 -26.47
CA ALA A 180 44.37 -12.31 -25.96
C ALA A 180 44.46 -12.40 -24.44
N VAL A 181 45.66 -12.19 -23.89
CA VAL A 181 45.85 -11.98 -22.45
C VAL A 181 45.18 -10.65 -22.10
N SER A 182 43.89 -10.66 -21.79
CA SER A 182 43.27 -9.61 -20.99
C SER A 182 43.71 -9.86 -19.56
N SER A 183 44.49 -8.94 -19.00
CA SER A 183 44.75 -8.85 -17.57
C SER A 183 43.43 -9.05 -16.80
N GLU A 184 43.23 -10.23 -16.22
CA GLU A 184 42.10 -10.50 -15.32
C GLU A 184 42.30 -9.61 -14.10
N SER A 185 41.67 -8.44 -14.11
CA SER A 185 41.59 -7.54 -12.98
C SER A 185 41.06 -8.33 -11.78
N GLU A 186 41.79 -8.33 -10.67
CA GLU A 186 41.43 -9.08 -9.46
C GLU A 186 39.98 -8.79 -9.04
N PRO A 187 39.23 -9.81 -8.59
CA PRO A 187 37.81 -9.67 -8.29
C PRO A 187 37.61 -8.70 -7.11
N THR A 188 36.75 -7.70 -7.31
CA THR A 188 36.39 -6.72 -6.27
C THR A 188 35.21 -7.19 -5.42
N ASP A 189 35.27 -6.96 -4.11
CA ASP A 189 34.19 -7.22 -3.17
C ASP A 189 33.26 -6.00 -3.06
N LEU A 190 31.95 -6.27 -2.97
CA LEU A 190 30.94 -5.22 -2.83
C LEU A 190 30.90 -4.70 -1.39
N ILE A 191 31.18 -3.41 -1.21
CA ILE A 191 31.08 -2.77 0.11
C ILE A 191 29.64 -2.36 0.40
N PHE A 192 29.03 -1.56 -0.49
CA PHE A 192 27.67 -1.02 -0.35
C PHE A 192 26.93 -0.88 -1.67
N LYS A 193 25.60 -0.92 -1.58
CA LYS A 193 24.68 -0.50 -2.64
C LYS A 193 23.97 0.77 -2.20
N LEU A 194 24.06 1.83 -3.00
CA LEU A 194 23.43 3.12 -2.74
C LEU A 194 22.44 3.46 -3.86
N PRO A 195 21.16 3.69 -3.57
CA PRO A 195 20.22 4.14 -4.59
C PRO A 195 20.56 5.59 -5.00
N LEU A 196 21.24 5.76 -6.13
CA LEU A 196 21.83 7.05 -6.52
C LEU A 196 20.76 8.12 -6.76
N GLY A 197 19.55 7.71 -7.18
CA GLY A 197 18.40 8.59 -7.42
C GLY A 197 17.83 9.26 -6.15
N VAL A 198 18.25 8.84 -4.96
CA VAL A 198 17.82 9.44 -3.68
C VAL A 198 18.49 10.80 -3.44
N VAL A 199 19.59 11.08 -4.14
CA VAL A 199 20.42 12.28 -3.97
C VAL A 199 20.27 13.18 -5.19
N SER A 200 20.32 14.51 -5.00
CA SER A 200 20.24 15.45 -6.14
C SER A 200 21.43 15.26 -7.11
N PRO A 201 21.28 15.53 -8.42
CA PRO A 201 22.37 15.38 -9.38
C PRO A 201 23.63 16.17 -9.02
N GLN A 202 23.48 17.35 -8.41
CA GLN A 202 24.61 18.15 -7.91
C GLN A 202 25.44 17.40 -6.86
N PHE A 203 24.76 16.77 -5.90
CA PHE A 203 25.43 15.98 -4.87
C PHE A 203 25.93 14.63 -5.38
N GLN A 204 25.30 14.05 -6.41
CA GLN A 204 25.85 12.87 -7.10
C GLN A 204 27.21 13.21 -7.73
N LYS A 205 27.33 14.35 -8.43
CA LYS A 205 28.60 14.82 -8.99
C LYS A 205 29.64 15.06 -7.92
N LEU A 206 29.28 15.80 -6.86
CA LEU A 206 30.17 16.06 -5.74
C LEU A 206 30.73 14.78 -5.11
N LEU A 207 29.88 13.77 -4.87
CA LEU A 207 30.30 12.48 -4.33
C LEU A 207 31.35 11.81 -5.22
N ILE A 208 31.09 11.73 -6.53
CA ILE A 208 31.96 11.03 -7.47
C ILE A 208 33.28 11.80 -7.68
N GLU A 209 33.22 13.12 -7.83
CA GLU A 209 34.41 13.98 -7.96
C GLU A 209 35.30 13.89 -6.70
N THR A 210 34.70 13.82 -5.50
CA THR A 210 35.46 13.66 -4.26
C THR A 210 36.21 12.32 -4.23
N VAL A 211 35.59 11.23 -4.72
CA VAL A 211 36.25 9.93 -4.81
C VAL A 211 37.33 9.91 -5.91
N GLU A 212 37.05 10.44 -7.10
CA GLU A 212 38.03 10.53 -8.20
C GLU A 212 39.26 11.38 -7.81
N ASN A 213 39.06 12.48 -7.09
CA ASN A 213 40.16 13.33 -6.61
C ASN A 213 41.03 12.63 -5.56
N ALA A 214 40.43 11.80 -4.70
CA ALA A 214 41.15 11.09 -3.65
C ALA A 214 41.78 9.77 -4.13
N ASN A 215 41.21 9.12 -5.15
CA ASN A 215 41.79 7.96 -5.83
C ASN A 215 41.71 8.12 -7.36
N PRO A 216 42.77 8.64 -8.02
CA PRO A 216 42.79 8.85 -9.46
C PRO A 216 42.66 7.57 -10.30
N HIS A 217 42.87 6.40 -9.70
CA HIS A 217 42.81 5.09 -10.37
C HIS A 217 41.44 4.41 -10.26
N VAL A 218 40.43 5.07 -9.68
CA VAL A 218 39.09 4.48 -9.51
C VAL A 218 38.44 4.16 -10.86
N GLU A 219 38.00 2.91 -11.03
CA GLU A 219 37.31 2.49 -12.24
C GLU A 219 35.83 2.87 -12.18
N ILE A 220 35.35 3.63 -13.18
CA ILE A 220 33.96 4.09 -13.25
C ILE A 220 33.34 3.60 -14.56
N ASN A 221 32.22 2.90 -14.45
CA ASN A 221 31.55 2.36 -15.63
C ASN A 221 30.93 3.44 -16.53
N LYS A 222 30.83 3.12 -17.82
CA LYS A 222 30.27 4.02 -18.86
C LYS A 222 28.88 4.56 -18.51
N ARG A 223 28.04 3.76 -17.83
CA ARG A 223 26.69 4.16 -17.43
C ARG A 223 26.70 5.29 -16.40
N LEU A 224 27.56 5.20 -15.38
CA LEU A 224 27.71 6.24 -14.37
C LEU A 224 28.25 7.53 -15.01
N ARG A 225 29.28 7.43 -15.85
CA ARG A 225 29.81 8.59 -16.58
C ARG A 225 28.73 9.28 -17.43
N LYS A 226 27.95 8.50 -18.19
CA LYS A 226 26.83 9.04 -18.99
C LYS A 226 25.78 9.75 -18.12
N ARG A 227 25.48 9.22 -16.93
CA ARG A 227 24.52 9.83 -16.00
C ARG A 227 25.04 11.14 -15.39
N LEU A 228 26.34 11.24 -15.11
CA LEU A 228 26.95 12.46 -14.58
C LEU A 228 27.06 13.56 -15.66
N LEU A 229 27.20 13.20 -16.93
CA LEU A 229 27.24 14.16 -18.04
C LEU A 229 25.87 14.77 -18.35
N GLN A 230 24.77 14.12 -17.94
CA GLN A 230 23.44 14.70 -18.10
C GLN A 230 23.34 16.00 -17.29
N GLN A 231 22.91 17.08 -17.95
CA GLN A 231 22.70 18.36 -17.30
C GLN A 231 21.51 18.25 -16.33
N ASP A 232 21.65 18.82 -15.13
CA ASP A 232 20.57 18.83 -14.14
C ASP A 232 19.47 19.76 -14.65
N VAL A 233 18.42 19.17 -15.23
CA VAL A 233 17.25 19.93 -15.67
C VAL A 233 16.38 20.14 -14.43
N SER A 234 16.17 21.40 -14.03
CA SER A 234 15.29 21.80 -12.91
C SER A 234 13.93 21.07 -12.95
N THR A 235 13.42 20.82 -14.16
CA THR A 235 12.20 20.06 -14.44
C THR A 235 12.17 18.69 -13.74
N THR A 236 13.29 17.97 -13.69
CA THR A 236 13.35 16.62 -13.10
C THR A 236 13.14 16.65 -11.58
N GLN A 237 13.67 17.66 -10.90
CA GLN A 237 13.47 17.84 -9.46
C GLN A 237 12.04 18.28 -9.16
N MET A 238 11.48 19.15 -9.99
CA MET A 238 10.07 19.56 -9.90
C MET A 238 9.12 18.37 -10.04
N VAL A 239 9.36 17.46 -10.99
CA VAL A 239 8.53 16.25 -11.16
C VAL A 239 8.48 15.42 -9.87
N GLY A 240 9.61 15.23 -9.19
CA GLY A 240 9.65 14.51 -7.92
C GLY A 240 8.87 15.20 -6.79
N VAL A 241 8.96 16.53 -6.71
CA VAL A 241 8.21 17.33 -5.72
C VAL A 241 6.71 17.32 -6.03
N MET A 242 6.33 17.48 -7.30
CA MET A 242 4.94 17.40 -7.75
C MET A 242 4.35 16.02 -7.47
N GLY A 243 5.11 14.94 -7.71
CA GLY A 243 4.68 13.59 -7.39
C GLY A 243 4.43 13.39 -5.88
N ALA A 244 5.31 13.91 -5.03
CA ALA A 244 5.11 13.86 -3.58
C ALA A 244 3.91 14.71 -3.12
N ALA A 245 3.72 15.90 -3.71
CA ALA A 245 2.56 16.75 -3.42
C ALA A 245 1.25 16.08 -3.87
N PHE A 246 1.25 15.42 -5.03
CA PHE A 246 0.11 14.63 -5.50
C PHE A 246 -0.23 13.50 -4.52
N LEU A 247 0.76 12.72 -4.08
CA LEU A 247 0.52 11.67 -3.08
C LEU A 247 0.02 12.21 -1.74
N LEU A 248 0.46 13.40 -1.33
CA LEU A 248 -0.06 14.07 -0.14
C LEU A 248 -1.55 14.41 -0.31
N ILE A 249 -1.95 14.94 -1.47
CA ILE A 249 -3.38 15.20 -1.78
C ILE A 249 -4.18 13.89 -1.74
N VAL A 250 -3.64 12.82 -2.33
CA VAL A 250 -4.25 11.48 -2.29
C VAL A 250 -4.40 10.98 -0.84
N LEU A 251 -3.38 11.18 0.02
CA LEU A 251 -3.45 10.77 1.42
C LEU A 251 -4.49 11.60 2.21
N LEU A 252 -4.61 12.89 1.92
CA LEU A 252 -5.62 13.76 2.54
C LEU A 252 -7.04 13.35 2.13
N ASP A 253 -7.24 13.06 0.84
CA ASP A 253 -8.51 12.54 0.31
C ASP A 253 -8.83 11.17 0.94
N LEU A 254 -7.83 10.30 1.06
CA LEU A 254 -7.98 8.99 1.71
C LEU A 254 -8.41 9.17 3.16
N GLY A 255 -7.74 10.05 3.91
CA GLY A 255 -8.09 10.36 5.29
C GLY A 255 -9.55 10.81 5.41
N GLN A 256 -9.98 11.74 4.54
CA GLN A 256 -11.36 12.22 4.56
C GLN A 256 -12.38 11.13 4.18
N ALA A 257 -12.09 10.35 3.14
CA ALA A 257 -12.94 9.27 2.67
C ALA A 257 -13.09 8.18 3.74
N SER A 258 -11.98 7.70 4.32
CA SER A 258 -11.96 6.67 5.36
C SER A 258 -12.81 7.05 6.58
N TYR A 259 -12.67 8.27 7.09
CA TYR A 259 -13.45 8.73 8.24
C TYR A 259 -14.92 8.93 7.90
N THR A 260 -15.24 9.40 6.70
CA THR A 260 -16.62 9.50 6.21
C THR A 260 -17.26 8.12 6.11
N SER A 261 -16.53 7.11 5.60
CA SER A 261 -17.01 5.74 5.50
C SER A 261 -17.26 5.10 6.86
N LEU A 262 -16.38 5.33 7.84
CA LEU A 262 -16.61 4.91 9.23
C LEU A 262 -17.89 5.54 9.79
N ASP A 263 -18.10 6.83 9.55
CA ASP A 263 -19.28 7.52 10.07
C ASP A 263 -20.57 7.02 9.40
N VAL A 264 -20.56 6.70 8.10
CA VAL A 264 -21.67 6.04 7.41
C VAL A 264 -21.98 4.67 8.05
N LEU A 265 -20.96 3.84 8.25
CA LEU A 265 -21.14 2.52 8.86
C LEU A 265 -21.65 2.61 10.29
N LYS A 266 -21.15 3.58 11.08
CA LYS A 266 -21.67 3.89 12.42
C LYS A 266 -23.16 4.24 12.36
N ASN A 267 -23.56 5.12 11.45
CA ASN A 267 -24.96 5.54 11.32
C ASN A 267 -25.87 4.35 10.97
N TYR A 268 -25.50 3.47 10.03
CA TYR A 268 -26.30 2.27 9.74
C TYR A 268 -26.32 1.26 10.89
N TYR A 269 -25.21 1.08 11.60
CA TYR A 269 -25.18 0.26 12.80
C TYR A 269 -26.11 0.82 13.89
N LEU A 270 -26.08 2.13 14.13
CA LEU A 270 -26.96 2.77 15.11
C LEU A 270 -28.43 2.68 14.66
N ALA A 271 -28.72 2.81 13.36
CA ALA A 271 -30.07 2.60 12.83
C ALA A 271 -30.58 1.19 13.13
N ASP A 272 -29.79 0.16 12.80
CA ASP A 272 -30.08 -1.24 13.11
C ASP A 272 -30.30 -1.46 14.63
N LEU A 273 -29.39 -0.95 15.46
CA LEU A 273 -29.45 -1.11 16.91
C LEU A 273 -30.70 -0.46 17.54
N ASN A 274 -31.03 0.77 17.17
CA ASN A 274 -32.20 1.48 17.69
C ASN A 274 -33.50 0.83 17.18
N ALA A 275 -33.54 0.37 15.93
CA ALA A 275 -34.70 -0.34 15.40
C ALA A 275 -34.96 -1.66 16.17
N ARG A 276 -33.91 -2.41 16.50
CA ARG A 276 -34.02 -3.62 17.35
C ARG A 276 -34.50 -3.31 18.78
N LYS A 277 -34.26 -2.10 19.28
CA LYS A 277 -34.77 -1.61 20.58
C LYS A 277 -36.17 -1.00 20.50
N HIS A 278 -36.79 -1.01 19.31
CA HIS A 278 -38.07 -0.35 19.02
C HIS A 278 -38.05 1.19 19.13
N GLU A 279 -36.87 1.80 19.03
CA GLU A 279 -36.64 3.25 19.01
C GLU A 279 -36.67 3.77 17.56
N MET A 280 -37.83 3.65 16.89
CA MET A 280 -37.94 3.81 15.43
C MET A 280 -37.58 5.22 14.93
N ALA A 281 -37.94 6.27 15.67
CA ALA A 281 -37.64 7.65 15.27
C ALA A 281 -36.13 7.93 15.22
N ASP A 282 -35.38 7.43 16.20
CA ASP A 282 -33.92 7.55 16.20
C ASP A 282 -33.30 6.66 15.12
N ALA A 283 -33.84 5.46 14.90
CA ALA A 283 -33.37 4.57 13.85
C ALA A 283 -33.50 5.19 12.45
N GLU A 284 -34.64 5.82 12.13
CA GLU A 284 -34.84 6.55 10.88
C GLU A 284 -33.87 7.73 10.75
N ARG A 285 -33.69 8.50 11.83
CA ARG A 285 -32.76 9.63 11.86
C ARG A 285 -31.33 9.19 11.54
N TYR A 286 -30.87 8.08 12.10
CA TYR A 286 -29.53 7.55 11.81
C TYR A 286 -29.41 7.03 10.38
N LEU A 287 -30.44 6.33 9.86
CA LEU A 287 -30.45 5.88 8.46
C LEU A 287 -30.30 7.07 7.50
N GLU A 288 -31.11 8.12 7.69
CA GLU A 288 -31.04 9.33 6.87
C GLU A 288 -29.69 10.05 6.99
N ALA A 289 -29.11 10.09 8.19
CA ALA A 289 -27.80 10.69 8.41
C ALA A 289 -26.71 9.94 7.61
N GLY A 290 -26.77 8.61 7.56
CA GLY A 290 -25.91 7.79 6.71
C GLY A 290 -26.10 8.08 5.22
N ASP A 291 -27.35 8.14 4.75
CA ASP A 291 -27.67 8.41 3.34
C ASP A 291 -27.21 9.80 2.88
N LYS A 292 -27.38 10.82 3.74
CA LYS A 292 -26.89 12.19 3.51
C LYS A 292 -25.38 12.24 3.36
N LEU A 293 -24.64 11.36 4.04
CA LEU A 293 -23.19 11.32 3.94
C LEU A 293 -22.68 10.71 2.64
N ILE A 294 -23.40 9.76 2.07
CA ILE A 294 -23.07 9.21 0.76
C ILE A 294 -23.31 10.27 -0.31
N THR A 295 -24.48 10.91 -0.27
CA THR A 295 -24.93 11.88 -1.28
C THR A 295 -24.27 13.26 -1.18
N GLY A 296 -23.97 13.75 0.03
CA GLY A 296 -23.45 15.09 0.29
C GLY A 296 -21.94 15.26 0.04
N ALA A 297 -21.38 14.61 -0.97
CA ALA A 297 -19.93 14.59 -1.17
C ALA A 297 -19.33 15.98 -1.45
N LEU A 298 -18.13 16.22 -0.89
CA LEU A 298 -17.25 17.30 -1.32
C LEU A 298 -16.99 17.13 -2.83
N PRO A 299 -16.96 18.21 -3.63
CA PRO A 299 -16.94 18.13 -5.09
C PRO A 299 -15.69 17.46 -5.69
N MET A 300 -14.65 17.19 -4.89
CA MET A 300 -13.35 16.68 -5.35
C MET A 300 -12.82 15.57 -4.43
N SER A 301 -13.55 14.45 -4.30
CA SER A 301 -13.07 13.28 -3.54
C SER A 301 -13.13 12.01 -4.39
N TRP A 302 -12.02 11.69 -5.07
CA TRP A 302 -11.94 10.54 -5.99
C TRP A 302 -12.00 9.22 -5.23
N ILE A 303 -11.34 9.16 -4.07
CA ILE A 303 -11.29 7.95 -3.25
C ILE A 303 -12.66 7.65 -2.66
N LYS A 304 -13.38 8.68 -2.22
CA LYS A 304 -14.75 8.50 -1.70
C LYS A 304 -15.67 7.95 -2.77
N THR A 305 -15.72 8.57 -3.95
CA THR A 305 -16.53 8.08 -5.08
C THR A 305 -16.22 6.63 -5.37
N LYS A 306 -14.93 6.29 -5.53
CA LYS A 306 -14.52 4.91 -5.78
C LYS A 306 -14.91 3.96 -4.65
N PHE A 307 -14.77 4.37 -3.39
CA PHE A 307 -15.08 3.54 -2.23
C PHE A 307 -16.57 3.20 -2.12
N PHE A 308 -17.46 4.14 -2.46
CA PHE A 308 -18.91 3.95 -2.35
C PHE A 308 -19.56 3.39 -3.62
N ASP A 309 -18.91 3.51 -4.78
CA ASP A 309 -19.47 3.10 -6.06
C ASP A 309 -18.86 1.79 -6.60
N GLU A 310 -17.68 1.37 -6.12
CA GLU A 310 -16.97 0.22 -6.68
C GLU A 310 -16.50 -0.79 -5.60
N GLY A 311 -16.59 -2.07 -5.96
CA GLY A 311 -15.94 -3.17 -5.23
C GLY A 311 -16.60 -3.60 -3.92
N ASN A 312 -15.89 -4.43 -3.16
CA ASN A 312 -16.40 -5.09 -1.96
C ASN A 312 -16.68 -4.12 -0.80
N GLY A 313 -15.98 -2.99 -0.72
CA GLY A 313 -16.22 -1.97 0.30
C GLY A 313 -17.60 -1.32 0.14
N ALA A 314 -17.90 -0.88 -1.08
CA ALA A 314 -19.22 -0.37 -1.47
C ALA A 314 -20.32 -1.41 -1.21
N ALA A 315 -20.09 -2.68 -1.59
CA ALA A 315 -21.01 -3.78 -1.31
C ALA A 315 -21.27 -3.94 0.20
N GLY A 316 -20.23 -3.84 1.04
CA GLY A 316 -20.36 -3.89 2.50
C GLY A 316 -21.22 -2.76 3.07
N VAL A 317 -21.06 -1.53 2.58
CA VAL A 317 -21.90 -0.39 2.97
C VAL A 317 -23.36 -0.62 2.58
N LYS A 318 -23.61 -1.14 1.38
CA LYS A 318 -24.95 -1.49 0.87
C LYS A 318 -25.62 -2.57 1.72
N VAL A 319 -24.86 -3.59 2.13
CA VAL A 319 -25.33 -4.63 3.05
C VAL A 319 -25.67 -4.08 4.44
N ALA A 320 -24.85 -3.16 4.98
CA ALA A 320 -25.13 -2.52 6.26
C ALA A 320 -26.42 -1.67 6.19
N ARG A 321 -26.62 -0.93 5.09
CA ARG A 321 -27.86 -0.20 4.83
C ARG A 321 -29.07 -1.15 4.74
N ALA A 322 -28.92 -2.28 4.03
CA ALA A 322 -29.98 -3.28 3.89
C ALA A 322 -30.43 -3.85 5.25
N GLU A 323 -29.49 -4.13 6.16
CA GLU A 323 -29.81 -4.61 7.51
C GLU A 323 -30.59 -3.56 8.32
N ALA A 324 -30.16 -2.29 8.28
CA ALA A 324 -30.88 -1.20 8.93
C ALA A 324 -32.31 -1.03 8.39
N LEU A 325 -32.47 -1.04 7.06
CA LEU A 325 -33.79 -0.99 6.39
C LEU A 325 -34.67 -2.17 6.79
N TRP A 326 -34.08 -3.36 6.90
CA TRP A 326 -34.79 -4.57 7.28
C TRP A 326 -35.38 -4.45 8.69
N GLN A 327 -34.61 -3.97 9.67
CA GLN A 327 -35.13 -3.77 11.03
C GLN A 327 -36.15 -2.64 11.13
N LEU A 328 -36.04 -1.62 10.29
CA LEU A 328 -37.04 -0.56 10.15
C LEU A 328 -38.34 -1.02 9.46
N GLY A 329 -38.42 -2.26 9.00
CA GLY A 329 -39.60 -2.81 8.33
C GLY A 329 -39.72 -2.43 6.85
N ARG A 330 -38.71 -1.78 6.26
CA ARG A 330 -38.65 -1.43 4.84
C ARG A 330 -38.11 -2.62 4.03
N ARG A 331 -38.90 -3.69 3.99
CA ARG A 331 -38.50 -5.04 3.56
C ARG A 331 -38.04 -5.07 2.10
N GLU A 332 -38.80 -4.47 1.19
CA GLU A 332 -38.52 -4.47 -0.24
C GLU A 332 -37.24 -3.68 -0.56
N GLU A 333 -37.04 -2.56 0.13
CA GLU A 333 -35.83 -1.73 -0.03
C GLU A 333 -34.58 -2.44 0.48
N ALA A 334 -34.68 -3.17 1.59
CA ALA A 334 -33.59 -3.98 2.11
C ALA A 334 -33.13 -5.03 1.08
N VAL A 335 -34.08 -5.74 0.46
CA VAL A 335 -33.76 -6.71 -0.60
C VAL A 335 -33.18 -6.03 -1.83
N ALA A 336 -33.71 -4.86 -2.23
CA ALA A 336 -33.15 -4.09 -3.33
C ALA A 336 -31.69 -3.67 -3.08
N GLU A 337 -31.35 -3.28 -1.83
CA GLU A 337 -29.96 -2.96 -1.47
C GLU A 337 -29.04 -4.18 -1.46
N CYS A 338 -29.52 -5.36 -1.04
CA CYS A 338 -28.77 -6.61 -1.20
C CYS A 338 -28.48 -6.92 -2.68
N ARG A 339 -29.47 -6.74 -3.57
CA ARG A 339 -29.26 -6.89 -5.03
C ARG A 339 -28.24 -5.90 -5.57
N ASN A 340 -28.26 -4.65 -5.10
CA ASN A 340 -27.27 -3.65 -5.48
C ASN A 340 -25.87 -4.03 -4.97
N ALA A 341 -25.77 -4.57 -3.76
CA ALA A 341 -24.51 -5.07 -3.21
C ALA A 341 -23.94 -6.24 -4.04
N LEU A 342 -24.81 -7.13 -4.56
CA LEU A 342 -24.40 -8.23 -5.45
C LEU A 342 -23.91 -7.75 -6.82
N LYS A 343 -24.45 -6.66 -7.36
CA LYS A 343 -23.89 -6.06 -8.59
C LYS A 343 -22.43 -5.60 -8.39
N LEU A 344 -22.10 -5.15 -7.18
CA LEU A 344 -20.76 -4.69 -6.81
C LEU A 344 -19.83 -5.85 -6.41
N SER A 345 -20.39 -6.91 -5.83
CA SER A 345 -19.67 -8.12 -5.43
C SER A 345 -20.43 -9.38 -5.85
N PRO A 346 -20.34 -9.79 -7.13
CA PRO A 346 -21.14 -10.89 -7.67
C PRO A 346 -20.85 -12.25 -7.03
N LYS A 347 -19.66 -12.43 -6.44
CA LYS A 347 -19.25 -13.67 -5.76
C LYS A 347 -19.48 -13.63 -4.24
N GLY A 348 -20.20 -12.63 -3.75
CA GLY A 348 -20.47 -12.46 -2.33
C GLY A 348 -21.55 -13.42 -1.81
N PHE A 349 -21.23 -14.71 -1.62
CA PHE A 349 -22.22 -15.73 -1.18
C PHE A 349 -22.94 -15.36 0.14
N ARG A 350 -22.28 -14.61 1.04
CA ARG A 350 -22.89 -14.08 2.27
C ARG A 350 -24.02 -13.10 2.01
N ILE A 351 -23.95 -12.34 0.93
CA ILE A 351 -24.98 -11.39 0.53
C ILE A 351 -26.19 -12.17 0.01
N ASN A 352 -25.97 -13.20 -0.80
CA ASN A 352 -27.01 -14.14 -1.23
C ASN A 352 -27.72 -14.79 -0.04
N LEU A 353 -26.97 -15.34 0.92
CA LEU A 353 -27.58 -15.96 2.12
C LEU A 353 -28.38 -14.94 2.95
N ARG A 354 -27.87 -13.72 3.11
CA ARG A 354 -28.61 -12.65 3.79
C ARG A 354 -29.91 -12.33 3.05
N MET A 355 -29.87 -12.22 1.72
CA MET A 355 -31.06 -11.99 0.90
C MET A 355 -32.04 -13.17 0.97
N ALA A 356 -31.55 -14.42 0.98
CA ALA A 356 -32.37 -15.61 1.16
C ALA A 356 -33.13 -15.61 2.50
N ARG A 357 -32.50 -15.18 3.61
CA ARG A 357 -33.21 -14.98 4.88
C ARG A 357 -34.32 -13.96 4.76
N MET A 358 -34.01 -12.81 4.15
CA MET A 358 -34.97 -11.72 3.96
C MET A 358 -36.16 -12.20 3.14
N LEU A 359 -35.92 -12.84 1.98
CA LEU A 359 -36.95 -13.41 1.11
C LEU A 359 -37.79 -14.48 1.80
N THR A 360 -37.16 -15.35 2.59
CA THR A 360 -37.89 -16.39 3.35
C THR A 360 -38.82 -15.74 4.38
N ALA A 361 -38.36 -14.72 5.10
CA ALA A 361 -39.16 -14.01 6.09
C ALA A 361 -40.30 -13.18 5.46
N MET A 362 -40.17 -12.78 4.18
CA MET A 362 -41.25 -12.16 3.42
C MET A 362 -42.24 -13.18 2.83
N GLY A 363 -42.03 -14.49 3.02
CA GLY A 363 -42.92 -15.52 2.48
C GLY A 363 -42.63 -15.90 1.02
N SER A 364 -41.43 -15.61 0.51
CA SER A 364 -40.97 -15.97 -0.85
C SER A 364 -39.90 -17.07 -0.82
N PRO A 365 -40.20 -18.30 -0.36
CA PRO A 365 -39.20 -19.36 -0.21
C PRO A 365 -38.63 -19.84 -1.56
N LYS A 366 -39.37 -19.71 -2.67
CA LYS A 366 -38.87 -20.06 -4.01
C LYS A 366 -37.70 -19.16 -4.44
N GLU A 367 -37.86 -17.85 -4.25
CA GLU A 367 -36.79 -16.89 -4.52
C GLU A 367 -35.61 -17.09 -3.56
N ALA A 368 -35.89 -17.39 -2.29
CA ALA A 368 -34.84 -17.69 -1.32
C ALA A 368 -34.00 -18.91 -1.73
N LYS A 369 -34.61 -19.98 -2.25
CA LYS A 369 -33.89 -21.15 -2.78
C LYS A 369 -32.95 -20.76 -3.91
N ALA A 370 -33.43 -19.97 -4.88
CA ALA A 370 -32.60 -19.50 -6.00
C ALA A 370 -31.37 -18.69 -5.53
N GLU A 371 -31.51 -17.89 -4.46
CA GLU A 371 -30.37 -17.17 -3.88
C GLU A 371 -29.40 -18.11 -3.15
N ILE A 372 -29.91 -19.14 -2.46
CA ILE A 372 -29.05 -20.14 -1.81
C ILE A 372 -28.27 -20.95 -2.87
N GLU A 373 -28.90 -21.32 -3.97
CA GLU A 373 -28.24 -21.98 -5.11
C GLU A 373 -27.11 -21.12 -5.69
N GLN A 374 -27.36 -19.81 -5.87
CA GLN A 374 -26.31 -18.88 -6.27
C GLN A 374 -25.18 -18.78 -5.22
N ALA A 375 -25.51 -18.86 -3.93
CA ALA A 375 -24.52 -18.87 -2.85
C ALA A 375 -23.63 -20.13 -2.87
N MET A 376 -24.23 -21.29 -3.16
CA MET A 376 -23.51 -22.57 -3.33
C MET A 376 -22.53 -22.50 -4.50
N GLU A 377 -22.99 -22.01 -5.65
CA GLU A 377 -22.17 -21.91 -6.86
C GLU A 377 -21.02 -20.91 -6.69
N ALA A 378 -21.26 -19.82 -5.95
CA ALA A 378 -20.25 -18.80 -5.69
C ALA A 378 -19.14 -19.25 -4.73
N ASN A 379 -19.42 -20.20 -3.83
CA ASN A 379 -18.45 -20.69 -2.85
C ASN A 379 -18.70 -22.15 -2.45
N LYS A 380 -18.05 -23.06 -3.17
CA LYS A 380 -18.11 -24.51 -2.94
C LYS A 380 -17.41 -24.98 -1.66
N ASP A 381 -16.48 -24.18 -1.15
CA ASP A 381 -15.70 -24.51 0.05
C ASP A 381 -16.46 -24.22 1.37
N SER A 382 -17.65 -23.63 1.28
CA SER A 382 -18.47 -23.27 2.44
C SER A 382 -19.68 -24.20 2.52
N PHE A 383 -19.85 -24.88 3.67
CA PHE A 383 -21.02 -25.73 3.89
C PHE A 383 -22.28 -24.94 4.30
N LEU A 384 -22.12 -23.69 4.75
CA LEU A 384 -23.23 -22.88 5.24
C LEU A 384 -24.42 -22.70 4.25
N PRO A 385 -24.22 -22.46 2.94
CA PRO A 385 -25.33 -22.48 1.98
C PRO A 385 -26.11 -23.80 1.95
N ASN A 386 -25.45 -24.95 2.08
CA ASN A 386 -26.08 -26.26 2.09
C ASN A 386 -27.00 -26.41 3.31
N GLU A 387 -26.52 -25.98 4.48
CA GLU A 387 -27.31 -25.97 5.71
C GLU A 387 -28.55 -25.07 5.58
N TYR A 388 -28.41 -23.92 4.92
CA TYR A 388 -29.52 -23.03 4.61
C TYR A 388 -30.57 -23.69 3.72
N MET A 389 -30.14 -24.36 2.65
CA MET A 389 -31.05 -25.08 1.75
C MET A 389 -31.77 -26.20 2.49
N MET A 390 -31.04 -27.00 3.26
CA MET A 390 -31.61 -28.08 4.08
C MET A 390 -32.64 -27.56 5.08
N ALA A 391 -32.34 -26.47 5.79
CA ALA A 391 -33.27 -25.89 6.74
C ALA A 391 -34.55 -25.40 6.05
N LEU A 392 -34.44 -24.83 4.85
CA LEU A 392 -35.58 -24.37 4.07
C LEU A 392 -36.41 -25.54 3.54
N GLU A 393 -35.78 -26.58 2.99
CA GLU A 393 -36.47 -27.81 2.55
C GLU A 393 -37.18 -28.53 3.68
N LEU A 394 -36.55 -28.57 4.85
CA LEU A 394 -37.12 -29.13 6.05
C LEU A 394 -38.42 -28.39 6.45
N GLU A 395 -38.51 -27.09 6.19
CA GLU A 395 -39.72 -26.30 6.42
C GLU A 395 -40.77 -26.47 5.30
N THR A 396 -40.36 -26.51 4.03
CA THR A 396 -41.29 -26.49 2.88
C THR A 396 -41.78 -27.87 2.43
N SER A 397 -40.88 -28.84 2.40
CA SER A 397 -41.07 -30.13 1.72
C SER A 397 -41.15 -31.28 2.73
N GLY A 398 -40.47 -31.14 3.88
CA GLY A 398 -40.53 -32.09 4.98
C GLY A 398 -39.22 -32.81 5.23
N LYS A 399 -39.24 -33.76 6.18
CA LYS A 399 -38.03 -34.45 6.67
C LYS A 399 -37.38 -35.33 5.62
N LEU A 400 -38.17 -36.00 4.77
CA LEU A 400 -37.65 -36.98 3.81
C LEU A 400 -36.86 -36.32 2.67
N GLU A 401 -37.36 -35.22 2.12
CA GLU A 401 -36.70 -34.45 1.06
C GLU A 401 -35.42 -33.80 1.57
N ALA A 402 -35.47 -33.21 2.77
CA ALA A 402 -34.28 -32.64 3.41
C ALA A 402 -33.21 -33.71 3.68
N GLN A 403 -33.60 -34.94 4.06
CA GLN A 403 -32.68 -36.05 4.24
C GLN A 403 -32.03 -36.49 2.92
N LYS A 404 -32.79 -36.61 1.84
CA LYS A 404 -32.24 -36.95 0.52
C LYS A 404 -31.21 -35.92 0.04
N LEU A 405 -31.52 -34.64 0.28
CA LEU A 405 -30.62 -33.55 -0.05
C LEU A 405 -29.31 -33.63 0.77
N TYR A 406 -29.42 -33.89 2.07
CA TYR A 406 -28.27 -34.14 2.94
C TYR A 406 -27.39 -35.29 2.43
N GLU A 407 -28.00 -36.43 2.10
CA GLU A 407 -27.28 -37.61 1.59
C GLU A 407 -26.53 -37.29 0.28
N THR A 408 -27.13 -36.46 -0.58
CA THR A 408 -26.53 -36.04 -1.84
C THR A 408 -25.36 -35.09 -1.60
N TYR A 409 -25.54 -34.07 -0.75
CA TYR A 409 -24.45 -33.14 -0.41
C TYR A 409 -23.28 -33.82 0.30
N LEU A 410 -23.56 -34.80 1.17
CA LEU A 410 -22.50 -35.54 1.83
C LEU A 410 -21.67 -36.33 0.82
N LYS A 411 -22.34 -36.96 -0.15
CA LYS A 411 -21.66 -37.68 -1.24
C LYS A 411 -20.80 -36.74 -2.10
N GLU A 412 -21.32 -35.57 -2.47
CA GLU A 412 -20.56 -34.56 -3.22
C GLU A 412 -19.35 -34.06 -2.43
N LEU A 413 -19.48 -33.84 -1.12
CA LEU A 413 -18.35 -33.49 -0.26
C LEU A 413 -17.31 -34.59 -0.15
N ASP A 414 -17.72 -35.85 -0.08
CA ASP A 414 -16.80 -36.99 -0.08
C ASP A 414 -16.02 -37.06 -1.40
N GLU A 415 -16.67 -36.79 -2.53
CA GLU A 415 -16.01 -36.77 -3.84
C GLU A 415 -15.09 -35.55 -4.04
N GLU A 416 -15.56 -34.34 -3.71
CA GLU A 416 -14.85 -33.09 -4.01
C GLU A 416 -13.87 -32.66 -2.91
N VAL A 417 -14.21 -32.88 -1.64
CA VAL A 417 -13.51 -32.29 -0.48
C VAL A 417 -12.77 -33.34 0.34
N PHE A 418 -13.39 -34.44 0.76
CA PHE A 418 -12.75 -35.42 1.66
C PHE A 418 -11.90 -36.47 0.93
N GLY A 419 -12.33 -36.91 -0.25
CA GLY A 419 -11.70 -37.97 -1.04
C GLY A 419 -11.96 -39.38 -0.48
N GLU A 420 -11.36 -40.39 -1.10
CA GLU A 420 -11.47 -41.78 -0.65
C GLU A 420 -10.76 -42.00 0.71
N GLU A 421 -11.42 -42.65 1.66
CA GLU A 421 -10.76 -43.16 2.87
C GLU A 421 -9.87 -44.37 2.54
N PRO A 422 -8.69 -44.54 3.18
CA PRO A 422 -8.11 -43.72 4.25
C PRO A 422 -7.11 -42.64 3.76
N VAL A 423 -7.09 -41.49 4.44
CA VAL A 423 -6.18 -40.36 4.15
C VAL A 423 -4.84 -40.53 4.89
N TRP A 424 -3.72 -40.50 4.14
CA TRP A 424 -2.35 -40.47 4.69
C TRP A 424 -1.76 -39.05 4.60
N PRO A 425 -1.02 -38.53 5.61
CA PRO A 425 -0.66 -39.18 6.88
C PRO A 425 -1.82 -39.22 7.90
N PRO A 426 -1.80 -40.18 8.85
CA PRO A 426 -2.81 -40.25 9.92
C PRO A 426 -2.83 -38.93 10.70
N GLY A 427 -4.03 -38.34 10.82
CA GLY A 427 -4.24 -37.00 11.40
C GLY A 427 -4.33 -35.85 10.38
N GLY A 428 -4.21 -36.12 9.08
CA GLY A 428 -4.51 -35.17 8.01
C GLY A 428 -6.01 -34.99 7.78
N GLU A 429 -6.78 -34.67 8.82
CA GLU A 429 -8.22 -34.39 8.68
C GLU A 429 -8.41 -33.18 7.76
N ARG A 430 -9.19 -33.36 6.68
CA ARG A 430 -9.66 -32.23 5.89
C ARG A 430 -10.81 -31.60 6.66
N MET A 431 -10.80 -30.28 6.79
CA MET A 431 -11.79 -29.56 7.58
C MET A 431 -12.52 -28.53 6.74
N ILE A 432 -13.83 -28.39 6.94
CA ILE A 432 -14.62 -27.33 6.34
C ILE A 432 -14.65 -26.15 7.31
N HIS A 433 -14.22 -24.98 6.85
CA HIS A 433 -14.24 -23.76 7.65
C HIS A 433 -15.53 -22.99 7.42
N ASN A 434 -16.33 -22.81 8.47
CA ASN A 434 -17.50 -21.94 8.44
C ASN A 434 -17.40 -20.86 9.52
N VAL A 435 -17.73 -19.62 9.15
CA VAL A 435 -17.96 -18.52 10.10
C VAL A 435 -19.47 -18.36 10.30
N TRP A 436 -19.95 -18.26 11.52
CA TRP A 436 -21.39 -18.20 11.79
C TRP A 436 -21.72 -16.89 12.49
N PHE A 437 -22.77 -16.21 12.02
CA PHE A 437 -23.39 -15.09 12.71
C PHE A 437 -24.63 -15.57 13.48
N ARG A 438 -25.06 -14.77 14.45
CA ARG A 438 -26.24 -15.08 15.26
C ARG A 438 -27.49 -15.31 14.40
N GLU A 439 -27.63 -14.55 13.34
CA GLU A 439 -28.75 -14.63 12.40
C GLU A 439 -28.72 -15.94 11.59
N ASP A 440 -27.54 -16.50 11.31
CA ASP A 440 -27.39 -17.82 10.67
C ASP A 440 -27.94 -18.91 11.61
N LEU A 441 -27.49 -18.90 12.86
CA LEU A 441 -27.96 -19.83 13.89
C LEU A 441 -29.48 -19.71 14.09
N THR A 442 -29.99 -18.49 14.16
CA THR A 442 -31.42 -18.22 14.35
C THR A 442 -32.22 -18.79 13.17
N PHE A 443 -31.77 -18.57 11.93
CA PHE A 443 -32.44 -19.07 10.74
C PHE A 443 -32.50 -20.59 10.70
N LEU A 444 -31.40 -21.27 11.04
CA LEU A 444 -31.27 -22.73 10.99
C LEU A 444 -32.03 -23.40 12.14
N PHE A 445 -31.75 -23.02 13.39
CA PHE A 445 -32.29 -23.71 14.56
C PHE A 445 -33.79 -23.49 14.76
N GLN A 446 -34.33 -22.34 14.38
CA GLN A 446 -35.79 -22.12 14.44
C GLN A 446 -36.54 -23.15 13.59
N ARG A 447 -36.02 -23.49 12.41
CA ARG A 447 -36.63 -24.46 11.49
C ARG A 447 -36.44 -25.89 11.99
N LEU A 448 -35.25 -26.19 12.50
CA LEU A 448 -34.93 -27.52 13.03
C LEU A 448 -35.81 -27.87 14.25
N PHE A 449 -35.89 -26.98 15.25
CA PHE A 449 -36.69 -27.25 16.45
C PHE A 449 -38.20 -27.28 16.18
N LYS A 450 -38.70 -26.48 15.24
CA LYS A 450 -40.10 -26.52 14.81
C LYS A 450 -40.50 -27.91 14.29
N GLN A 451 -39.58 -28.67 13.69
CA GLN A 451 -39.85 -30.04 13.23
C GLN A 451 -39.69 -31.11 14.30
N LEU A 452 -38.92 -30.84 15.36
CA LEU A 452 -38.83 -31.73 16.52
C LEU A 452 -40.10 -31.69 17.36
N GLY A 453 -40.77 -30.54 17.46
CA GLY A 453 -42.07 -30.44 18.15
C GLY A 453 -43.28 -30.99 17.38
N ARG A 454 -43.08 -31.45 16.13
CA ARG A 454 -44.14 -32.02 15.26
C ARG A 454 -44.11 -33.55 15.19
N SER A 455 -43.23 -34.22 15.94
CA SER A 455 -43.11 -35.69 15.99
C SER A 455 -44.09 -36.33 16.96
#